data_AF-A0A7W5IP83-F1
#
_entry.id   AF-A0A7W5IP83-F1
#
_cell.length_a   1.000
_cell.length_b   1.000
_cell.length_c   1.000
_cell.angle_alpha   90.00
_cell.angle_beta   90.00
_cell.angle_gamma   90.00
#
_symmetry.space_group_name_H-M   'P 1'
#
loop_
_entity.id
_entity.type
_entity.pdbx_description
1 polymer ?
#
loop_
_entity_poly.entity_id
_entity_poly.type
_entity_poly.pdbx_seq_one_letter_code
_entity_poly.pdbx_strand_id
1 'polypeptide(L)' 'MKAHIGVDAESGLVHTVIGTAANFHDISAAKALLHGQESNVYADARYQGIE' A
#
# COMPACT_ATOMS: atom_id res chain seq x y z
N MET A 1 15.11 -6.91 0.81
CA MET A 1 14.25 -6.06 -0.03
C MET A 1 12.81 -6.49 0.19
N LYS A 2 11.85 -5.58 0.01
CA LYS A 2 10.42 -5.91 -0.08
C LYS A 2 9.72 -5.03 -1.09
N ALA A 3 8.55 -5.48 -1.53
CA ALA A 3 7.68 -4.78 -2.46
C ALA A 3 6.36 -4.45 -1.77
N HIS A 4 5.90 -3.23 -1.97
CA HIS A 4 4.58 -2.74 -1.57
C HIS A 4 3.76 -2.55 -2.84
N ILE A 5 2.56 -3.14 -2.89
CA ILE A 5 1.76 -3.20 -4.12
C ILE A 5 0.38 -2.59 -3.84
N GLY A 6 0.03 -1.57 -4.61
CA GLY A 6 -1.30 -0.99 -4.66
C GLY A 6 -2.13 -1.69 -5.73
N VAL A 7 -3.29 -2.19 -5.34
CA VAL A 7 -4.21 -2.94 -6.20
C VAL A 7 -5.59 -2.31 -6.10
N ASP A 8 -6.22 -2.07 -7.24
CA ASP A 8 -7.61 -1.61 -7.29
C ASP A 8 -8.53 -2.73 -6.77
N ALA A 9 -9.38 -2.40 -5.80
CA ALA A 9 -10.20 -3.40 -5.12
C ALA A 9 -11.34 -3.96 -5.98
N GLU A 10 -11.81 -3.22 -6.99
CA GLU A 10 -12.92 -3.64 -7.86
C GLU A 10 -12.44 -4.46 -9.04
N SER A 11 -11.43 -3.95 -9.75
CA SER A 11 -10.90 -4.53 -10.97
C SER A 11 -9.76 -5.52 -10.72
N GLY A 12 -9.12 -5.48 -9.54
CA GLY A 12 -7.96 -6.30 -9.20
C GLY A 12 -6.68 -5.90 -9.95
N LEU A 13 -6.64 -4.72 -10.58
CA LEU A 13 -5.49 -4.27 -11.35
C LEU A 13 -4.43 -3.68 -10.42
N VAL A 14 -3.18 -4.09 -10.61
CA VAL A 14 -2.03 -3.45 -9.97
C VAL A 14 -1.82 -2.09 -10.61
N HIS A 15 -1.78 -1.05 -9.79
CA HIS A 15 -1.55 0.31 -10.25
C HIS A 15 -0.27 0.94 -9.71
N THR A 16 0.24 0.44 -8.56
CA THR A 16 1.47 0.94 -7.96
C THR A 16 2.33 -0.23 -7.47
N VAL A 17 3.63 -0.17 -7.72
CA VAL A 17 4.63 -1.07 -7.11
C VAL A 17 5.80 -0.24 -6.59
N ILE A 18 6.12 -0.38 -5.31
CA ILE A 18 7.23 0.32 -4.66
C ILE A 18 8.18 -0.71 -4.05
N GLY A 19 9.43 -0.69 -4.47
CA GLY A 19 10.50 -1.49 -3.89
C GLY A 19 11.27 -0.73 -2.81
N THR A 20 11.46 -1.34 -1.64
CA THR A 20 12.23 -0.75 -0.54
C THR A 20 13.19 -1.75 0.09
N ALA A 21 14.12 -1.25 0.90
CA ALA A 21 14.95 -2.09 1.75
C ALA A 21 14.06 -2.84 2.77
N ALA A 22 14.51 -4.00 3.26
CA ALA A 22 13.68 -4.84 4.13
C ALA A 22 13.30 -4.18 5.48
N ASN A 23 14.14 -3.26 5.95
CA ASN A 23 13.95 -2.53 7.21
C ASN A 23 13.03 -1.29 7.07
N PHE A 24 12.61 -0.93 5.85
CA PHE A 24 11.69 0.18 5.65
C PHE A 24 10.32 -0.17 6.25
N HIS A 25 9.66 0.75 6.94
CA HIS A 25 8.41 0.44 7.62
C HIS A 25 7.23 0.47 6.64
N ASP A 26 6.30 -0.47 6.76
CA ASP A 26 5.20 -0.65 5.80
C ASP A 26 4.24 0.55 5.80
N ILE A 27 3.86 1.07 6.97
CA ILE A 27 3.02 2.28 7.12
C ILE A 27 3.57 3.49 6.35
N SER A 28 4.90 3.61 6.25
CA SER A 28 5.55 4.73 5.57
C SER A 28 5.39 4.67 4.05
N ALA A 29 5.12 3.49 3.48
CA ALA A 29 4.88 3.32 2.06
C ALA A 29 3.40 3.55 1.67
N ALA A 30 2.45 3.40 2.60
CA ALA A 30 1.05 3.26 2.21
C ALA A 30 0.40 4.50 1.58
N LYS A 31 0.77 5.72 1.97
CA LYS A 31 0.26 6.92 1.27
C LYS A 31 0.65 6.96 -0.20
N ALA A 32 1.79 6.37 -0.56
CA ALA A 32 2.22 6.29 -1.95
C ALA A 32 1.55 5.13 -2.71
N LEU A 33 0.86 4.22 -2.01
CA LEU A 33 0.10 3.14 -2.63
C LEU A 33 -1.34 3.54 -2.98
N LEU A 34 -1.83 4.68 -2.49
CA LEU A 34 -3.20 5.15 -2.70
C LEU A 34 -3.22 6.35 -3.66
N HIS A 35 -4.35 6.56 -4.32
CA HIS A 35 -4.59 7.67 -5.25
C HIS A 35 -5.46 8.78 -4.67
N GLY A 36 -5.94 8.62 -3.43
CA GLY A 36 -6.72 9.62 -2.71
C GLY A 36 -8.20 9.65 -3.10
N GLN A 37 -8.69 8.61 -3.78
CA GLN A 37 -10.11 8.44 -4.13
C GLN A 37 -10.73 7.22 -3.42
N GLU A 38 -9.91 6.43 -2.74
CA GLU A 38 -10.30 5.24 -2.00
C GLU A 38 -11.11 5.63 -0.76
N SER A 39 -12.33 5.11 -0.66
CA SER A 39 -13.15 5.25 0.55
C SER A 39 -12.86 4.16 1.59
N ASN A 40 -12.38 3.00 1.13
CA ASN A 40 -12.01 1.85 1.95
C ASN A 40 -10.65 1.33 1.49
N VAL A 41 -9.81 0.91 2.44
CA VAL A 41 -8.50 0.31 2.15
C VAL A 41 -8.39 -1.02 2.89
N TYR A 42 -7.98 -2.06 2.16
CA TYR A 42 -7.68 -3.38 2.70
C TYR A 42 -6.18 -3.58 2.67
N ALA A 43 -5.58 -3.81 3.84
CA ALA A 43 -4.15 -3.99 3.97
C ALA A 43 -3.84 -5.00 5.09
N ASP A 44 -2.61 -5.48 5.13
CA ASP A 44 -2.16 -6.36 6.22
C ASP A 44 -2.01 -5.59 7.54
N ALA A 45 -1.90 -6.32 8.66
CA ALA A 45 -1.81 -5.73 10.00
C ALA A 45 -0.65 -4.74 10.19
N ARG A 46 0.42 -4.83 9.40
CA ARG A 46 1.56 -3.88 9.44
C ARG A 46 1.21 -2.47 8.94
N TYR A 47 0.03 -2.28 8.36
CA TYR A 47 -0.49 -0.96 7.96
C TYR A 47 -1.52 -0.38 8.94
N GLN A 48 -1.74 -1.01 10.10
CA GLN A 48 -2.63 -0.46 11.12
C GLN A 48 -2.17 0.90 11.62
N GLY A 49 -3.13 1.80 11.88
CA GLY A 49 -2.86 3.15 12.38
C GLY A 49 -2.49 4.16 11.31
N ILE A 50 -2.73 3.86 10.03
CA ILE A 50 -2.58 4.83 8.96
C ILE A 50 -3.69 5.89 9.01
N GLU A 51 -3.30 7.16 8.90
CA GLU A 51 -4.15 8.35 8.87
C GLU A 51 -4.01 9.14 7.57
#